data_AF-A0A497V881-F1
#
_entry.id   AF-A0A497V881-F1
#
_cell.length_a   1.000
_cell.length_b   1.000
_cell.length_c   1.000
_cell.angle_alpha   90.00
_cell.angle_beta   90.00
_cell.angle_gamma   90.00
#
_symmetry.space_group_name_H-M   'P 1'
#
loop_
_entity.id
_entity.type
_entity.pdbx_description
1 polymer ?
#
loop_
_entity_poly.entity_id
_entity_poly.type
_entity_poly.pdbx_seq_one_letter_code
_entity_poly.pdbx_strand_id
1 'polypeptide(L)'
;MTTYKELLKQREALEQQISEARRRELSDAVNQVRALVAEFGLTSQDVFPTGRARSASAGTKVAPKYRNPATGETWTGRGKAPKWIQNENREQFII
;
A
#
# COMPACT_ATOMS: atom_id res chain seq x y z
N MET A 1 -33.66 -35.98 -31.57
CA MET A 1 -32.38 -35.24 -31.45
C MET A 1 -32.71 -33.85 -30.93
N THR A 2 -32.03 -33.38 -29.90
CA THR A 2 -32.20 -32.00 -29.41
C THR A 2 -31.84 -31.02 -30.53
N THR A 3 -32.74 -30.11 -30.85
CA THR A 3 -32.50 -29.14 -31.93
C THR A 3 -31.52 -28.07 -31.46
N TYR A 4 -30.81 -27.44 -32.40
CA TYR A 4 -29.87 -26.36 -32.08
C TYR A 4 -30.50 -25.23 -31.23
N LYS A 5 -31.77 -24.91 -31.50
CA LYS A 5 -32.54 -23.89 -30.76
C LYS A 5 -32.83 -24.30 -29.32
N GLU A 6 -33.07 -25.59 -29.07
CA GLU A 6 -33.28 -26.12 -27.71
C GLU A 6 -31.98 -26.12 -26.89
N LEU A 7 -30.84 -26.45 -27.52
CA LEU A 7 -29.53 -26.39 -26.87
C LEU A 7 -29.17 -24.95 -26.43
N LEU A 8 -29.49 -23.95 -27.26
CA LEU A 8 -29.31 -22.54 -26.90
C LEU A 8 -30.17 -22.13 -25.70
N LYS A 9 -31.44 -22.55 -25.68
CA LYS A 9 -32.36 -22.25 -24.56
C LYS A 9 -31.89 -22.91 -23.26
N GLN A 10 -31.38 -24.14 -23.34
CA GLN A 10 -30.78 -24.84 -22.20
C GLN A 10 -29.53 -24.13 -21.67
N ARG A 11 -28.67 -23.64 -22.57
CA ARG A 11 -27.48 -22.86 -22.20
C ARG A 11 -27.86 -21.61 -21.41
N GLU A 12 -28.84 -20.85 -21.90
CA GLU A 12 -29.27 -19.62 -21.23
C GLU A 12 -29.84 -19.89 -19.83
N ALA A 13 -30.66 -20.92 -19.70
CA ALA A 13 -31.20 -21.34 -18.40
C ALA A 13 -30.08 -21.77 -17.43
N LEU A 14 -29.07 -22.49 -17.91
CA LEU A 14 -27.91 -22.87 -17.11
C LEU A 14 -27.06 -21.65 -16.71
N GLU A 15 -26.82 -20.71 -17.61
CA GLU A 15 -26.10 -19.47 -17.30
C GLU A 15 -26.82 -18.65 -16.21
N GLN A 16 -28.15 -18.57 -16.27
CA GLN A 16 -28.95 -17.92 -15.22
C GLN A 16 -28.78 -18.61 -13.88
N GLN A 17 -28.90 -19.95 -13.83
CA GLN A 17 -28.72 -20.72 -12.61
C GLN A 17 -27.30 -20.59 -12.03
N ILE A 18 -26.27 -20.61 -12.88
CA ILE A 18 -24.87 -20.39 -12.46
C ILE A 18 -24.71 -18.99 -11.86
N SER A 19 -25.30 -17.98 -12.50
CA SER A 19 -25.21 -16.60 -12.00
C SER A 19 -25.88 -16.44 -10.64
N GLU A 20 -27.01 -17.11 -10.42
CA GLU A 20 -27.74 -17.06 -9.16
C GLU A 20 -27.00 -17.81 -8.05
N ALA A 21 -26.49 -19.01 -8.35
CA ALA A 21 -25.65 -19.77 -7.43
C ALA A 21 -24.42 -18.95 -7.02
N ARG A 22 -23.71 -18.33 -7.98
CA ARG A 22 -22.56 -17.47 -7.69
C ARG A 22 -22.90 -16.28 -6.81
N ARG A 23 -24.06 -15.64 -6.99
CA ARG A 23 -24.51 -14.53 -6.14
C ARG A 23 -24.74 -14.99 -4.70
N ARG A 24 -25.36 -16.16 -4.51
CA ARG A 24 -25.59 -16.75 -3.18
C ARG A 24 -24.27 -17.07 -2.50
N GLU A 25 -23.38 -17.79 -3.18
CA GLU A 25 -22.05 -18.13 -2.65
C GLU A 25 -21.22 -16.88 -2.31
N LEU A 26 -21.25 -15.84 -3.16
CA LEU A 26 -20.59 -14.57 -2.86
C LEU A 26 -21.17 -13.90 -1.61
N SER A 27 -22.49 -13.90 -1.45
CA SER A 27 -23.12 -13.32 -0.26
C SER A 27 -22.75 -14.08 1.02
N ASP A 28 -22.72 -15.41 0.97
CA ASP A 28 -22.31 -16.25 2.10
C ASP A 28 -20.84 -16.03 2.46
N ALA A 29 -19.96 -15.99 1.45
CA ALA A 29 -18.55 -15.69 1.66
C ALA A 29 -18.34 -14.30 2.31
N VAL A 30 -19.06 -13.28 1.85
CA VAL A 30 -19.00 -11.94 2.44
C VAL A 30 -19.50 -11.94 3.89
N ASN A 31 -20.57 -12.66 4.19
CA ASN A 31 -21.09 -12.78 5.55
C ASN A 31 -20.08 -13.48 6.48
N GLN A 32 -19.45 -14.55 6.02
CA GLN A 32 -18.41 -15.26 6.77
C GLN A 32 -17.19 -14.38 7.04
N VAL A 33 -16.72 -13.62 6.03
CA VAL A 33 -15.64 -12.66 6.22
C VAL A 33 -16.03 -11.58 7.23
N ARG A 34 -17.24 -11.03 7.14
CA ARG A 34 -17.74 -10.03 8.11
C ARG A 34 -17.81 -10.58 9.53
N ALA A 35 -18.25 -11.83 9.70
CA ALA A 35 -18.30 -12.49 11.00
C ALA A 35 -16.88 -12.63 11.60
N LEU A 36 -15.92 -13.11 10.80
CA LEU A 36 -14.52 -13.20 11.23
C LEU A 36 -13.94 -11.83 11.59
N VAL A 37 -14.22 -10.80 10.77
CA VAL A 37 -13.77 -9.43 11.05
C VAL A 37 -14.32 -8.91 12.37
N ALA A 38 -15.61 -9.17 12.66
CA ALA A 38 -16.23 -8.76 13.91
C ALA A 38 -15.71 -9.56 15.12
N GLU A 39 -15.51 -10.87 14.98
CA GLU A 39 -15.03 -11.76 16.04
C GLU A 39 -13.61 -11.39 16.51
N PHE A 40 -12.72 -11.12 15.56
CA PHE A 40 -11.33 -10.80 15.84
C PHE A 40 -11.06 -9.28 15.95
N GLY A 41 -12.10 -8.44 15.83
CA GLY A 41 -11.96 -6.98 15.85
C GLY A 41 -11.03 -6.45 14.76
N LEU A 42 -10.98 -7.12 13.60
CA LEU A 42 -10.08 -6.77 12.51
C LEU A 42 -10.51 -5.46 11.87
N THR A 43 -9.55 -4.65 11.47
CA THR A 43 -9.80 -3.45 10.68
C THR A 43 -9.63 -3.74 9.20
N SER A 44 -10.14 -2.86 8.33
CA SER A 44 -9.94 -2.98 6.89
C SER A 44 -8.46 -3.04 6.48
N GLN A 45 -7.55 -2.49 7.28
CA GLN A 45 -6.10 -2.56 7.07
C GLN A 45 -5.51 -3.94 7.36
N ASP A 46 -6.09 -4.69 8.29
CA ASP A 46 -5.66 -6.05 8.63
C ASP A 46 -6.14 -7.07 7.59
N VAL A 47 -7.32 -6.82 6.99
CA VAL A 47 -7.93 -7.66 5.96
C VAL A 47 -7.38 -7.35 4.57
N PHE A 48 -7.14 -6.07 4.27
CA PHE A 48 -6.58 -5.61 3.01
C PHE A 48 -5.28 -4.83 3.27
N PRO A 49 -4.17 -5.53 3.55
CA PRO A 49 -2.89 -4.85 3.72
C PRO A 49 -2.52 -4.16 2.42
N THR A 50 -2.68 -2.83 2.39
CA THR A 50 -2.22 -2.01 1.27
C THR A 50 -0.70 -2.20 1.18
N GLY A 51 -0.24 -2.75 0.06
CA GLY A 51 1.11 -3.26 -0.11
C GLY A 51 2.23 -2.37 0.41
N ARG A 52 3.29 -3.08 0.85
CA ARG A 52 4.48 -2.62 1.58
C ARG A 52 4.18 -2.16 2.99
N ALA A 53 4.52 -3.04 3.94
CA ALA A 53 5.24 -2.60 5.12
C ALA A 53 6.31 -1.59 4.66
N ARG A 54 6.00 -0.30 4.76
CA ARG A 54 7.04 0.72 4.77
C ARG A 54 7.85 0.33 5.99
N SER A 55 9.00 -0.28 5.73
CA SER A 55 10.04 -0.46 6.71
C SER A 55 9.99 0.75 7.65
N ALA A 56 9.81 0.48 8.95
CA ALA A 56 9.95 1.48 10.00
C ALA A 56 11.36 2.10 10.04
N SER A 57 12.22 1.83 9.05
CA SER A 57 13.48 2.53 8.78
C SER A 57 13.33 3.69 7.79
N ALA A 58 12.24 4.46 7.84
CA ALA A 58 12.32 5.85 7.38
C ALA A 58 13.28 6.55 8.34
N GLY A 59 14.58 6.50 8.00
CA GLY A 59 15.68 6.88 8.87
C GLY A 59 15.38 8.20 9.56
N THR A 60 15.52 8.20 10.88
CA THR A 60 15.41 9.39 11.74
C THR A 60 16.05 10.56 11.02
N LYS A 61 15.27 11.60 10.68
CA LYS A 61 15.80 12.84 10.12
C LYS A 61 16.84 13.38 11.11
N VAL A 62 18.10 13.16 10.81
CA VAL A 62 19.20 13.64 11.65
C VAL A 62 19.23 15.16 11.51
N ALA A 63 19.27 15.87 12.63
CA ALA A 63 19.36 17.32 12.64
C ALA A 63 20.58 17.79 11.81
N PRO A 64 20.47 18.89 11.05
CA PRO A 64 21.62 19.47 10.38
C PRO A 64 22.69 19.87 11.39
N LYS A 65 23.94 19.44 11.18
CA LYS A 65 25.08 19.78 12.04
C LYS A 65 25.82 21.03 11.54
N TYR A 66 25.70 21.32 10.25
CA TYR A 66 26.38 22.44 9.60
C TYR A 66 25.39 23.34 8.85
N ARG A 67 25.62 24.66 8.84
CA ARG A 67 24.88 25.68 8.11
C ARG A 67 25.82 26.68 7.44
N ASN A 68 25.51 26.98 6.19
CA ASN A 68 26.16 28.03 5.43
C ASN A 68 25.62 29.41 5.86
N PRO A 69 26.46 30.34 6.38
CA PRO A 69 26.02 31.68 6.77
C PRO A 69 25.70 32.58 5.57
N ALA A 70 26.26 32.32 4.39
CA ALA A 70 26.05 33.13 3.19
C ALA A 70 24.78 32.75 2.42
N THR A 71 24.44 31.45 2.34
CA THR A 71 23.30 30.95 1.55
C THR A 71 22.18 30.34 2.40
N GLY A 72 22.44 30.06 3.68
CA GLY A 72 21.49 29.39 4.57
C GLY A 72 21.35 27.88 4.36
N GLU A 73 22.11 27.28 3.44
CA GLU A 73 22.09 25.83 3.19
C GLU A 73 22.57 25.03 4.40
N THR A 74 21.90 23.92 4.71
CA THR A 74 22.23 23.10 5.89
C THR A 74 22.63 21.68 5.51
N TRP A 75 23.61 21.11 6.21
CA TRP A 75 24.09 19.76 5.96
C TRP A 75 24.20 18.95 7.26
N THR A 76 23.75 17.70 7.23
CA THR A 76 23.67 16.81 8.40
C THR A 76 25.01 16.15 8.74
N GLY A 77 26.06 16.40 7.95
CA GLY A 77 27.36 15.74 8.11
C GLY A 77 27.39 14.28 7.65
N ARG A 78 26.27 13.75 7.14
CA ARG A 78 26.17 12.41 6.55
C ARG A 78 26.05 12.50 5.04
N GLY A 79 26.77 11.65 4.32
CA GLY A 79 26.75 11.58 2.85
C GLY A 79 27.75 12.51 2.16
N LYS A 80 27.53 12.81 0.88
CA LYS A 80 28.40 13.69 0.09
C LYS A 80 28.32 15.13 0.61
N ALA A 81 29.47 15.70 0.97
CA ALA A 81 29.56 17.09 1.42
C ALA A 81 29.17 18.07 0.29
N PRO A 82 28.37 19.10 0.58
CA PRO A 82 28.09 20.20 -0.35
C PRO A 82 29.36 20.96 -0.75
N LYS A 83 29.35 21.57 -1.94
CA LYS A 83 30.51 22.28 -2.49
C LYS A 83 31.03 23.41 -1.58
N TRP A 84 30.14 24.06 -0.84
CA TRP A 84 30.48 25.17 0.06
C TRP A 84 31.25 24.73 1.32
N ILE A 85 31.06 23.50 1.82
CA ILE A 85 31.79 22.99 2.99
C ILE A 85 32.95 22.06 2.62
N GLN A 86 33.01 21.62 1.36
CA GLN A 86 33.94 20.59 0.91
C GLN A 86 35.41 21.05 0.98
N ASN A 87 35.67 22.32 0.67
CA ASN A 87 37.01 22.91 0.57
C ASN A 87 37.32 23.95 1.65
N GLU A 88 36.38 24.18 2.59
CA GLU A 88 36.53 25.15 3.69
C GLU A 88 36.65 24.44 5.05
N ASN A 89 37.04 25.21 6.09
CA ASN A 89 37.13 24.67 7.43
C ASN A 89 35.71 24.44 8.00
N ARG A 90 35.36 23.15 8.16
CA ARG A 90 34.03 22.70 8.57
C ARG A 90 33.58 23.23 9.92
N GLU A 91 34.53 23.61 10.78
CA GLU A 91 34.25 24.13 12.13
C GLU A 91 33.56 25.50 12.09
N GLN A 92 33.78 26.28 11.04
CA GLN A 92 33.17 27.61 10.85
C GLN A 92 31.68 27.54 10.51
N PHE A 93 31.20 26.37 10.09
CA PHE A 93 29.83 26.16 9.64
C PHE A 93 29.02 25.33 10.63
N ILE A 94 29.57 24.95 11.79
CA ILE A 94 28.82 24.18 12.79
C ILE A 94 27.70 25.06 13.38
N ILE A 95 26.49 24.48 13.49
CA ILE A 95 25.34 25.10 14.16
C ILE A 95 25.43 24.83 15.66
#